data_AF-A0A820SDM4-F1
#
_entry.id   AF-A0A820SDM4-F1
#
_cell.length_a   1.000
_cell.length_b   1.000
_cell.length_c   1.000
_cell.angle_alpha   90.00
_cell.angle_beta   90.00
_cell.angle_gamma   90.00
#
_symmetry.space_group_name_H-M   'P 1'
#
loop_
_entity.id
_entity.type
_entity.pdbx_description
1 polymer ?
#
loop_
_entity_poly.entity_id
_entity_poly.type
_entity_poly.pdbx_seq_one_letter_code
_entity_poly.pdbx_strand_id
1 'polypeptide(L)'
;RGEYIVGSRIFPISVYCDFNIIKIGQPTLYTVQCLLPMNVFNEKIFTIIWFWLVFLTLTNLKSVLLTILRNLYSKRERFKRHILVKRFVFDYLSADGILILRLISENISDLLTSE
;
A
#
# COMPACT_ATOMS: atom_id res chain seq x y z
N ARG A 1 -36.15 -17.34 -34.35
CA ARG A 1 -35.54 -16.01 -34.13
C ARG A 1 -34.90 -16.05 -32.74
N GLY A 2 -33.74 -16.69 -32.64
CA GLY A 2 -33.11 -17.03 -31.36
C GLY A 2 -31.76 -16.36 -31.29
N GLU A 3 -31.64 -15.31 -30.48
CA GLU A 3 -30.36 -14.78 -30.08
C GLU A 3 -29.75 -15.79 -29.11
N TYR A 4 -28.82 -16.61 -29.58
CA TYR A 4 -28.06 -17.49 -28.72
C TYR A 4 -26.91 -16.67 -28.11
N ILE A 5 -27.07 -16.36 -26.84
CA ILE A 5 -26.19 -15.47 -26.09
C ILE A 5 -25.05 -16.32 -25.52
N VAL A 6 -23.80 -16.04 -25.91
CA VAL A 6 -22.62 -16.68 -25.31
C VAL A 6 -21.98 -15.69 -24.32
N GLY A 7 -22.20 -15.94 -23.03
CA GLY A 7 -21.73 -15.10 -21.93
C GLY A 7 -22.82 -14.80 -20.89
N SER A 8 -22.68 -13.69 -20.16
CA SER A 8 -23.66 -13.25 -19.17
C SER A 8 -24.90 -12.66 -19.84
N ARG A 9 -26.11 -12.91 -19.30
CA ARG A 9 -27.37 -12.39 -19.86
C ARG A 9 -27.45 -10.86 -19.86
N ILE A 10 -26.72 -10.20 -18.97
CA ILE A 10 -26.71 -8.73 -18.81
C ILE A 10 -25.64 -8.09 -19.71
N PHE A 11 -24.53 -8.80 -19.98
CA PHE A 11 -23.42 -8.34 -20.82
C PHE A 11 -22.77 -9.52 -21.57
N PRO A 12 -23.22 -9.81 -22.81
CA PRO A 12 -22.70 -10.92 -23.60
C PRO A 12 -21.39 -10.60 -24.31
N ILE A 13 -20.48 -11.59 -24.36
CA ILE A 13 -19.14 -11.43 -24.97
C ILE A 13 -19.22 -11.56 -26.49
N SER A 14 -20.08 -12.47 -26.98
CA SER A 14 -20.38 -12.58 -28.40
C SER A 14 -21.88 -12.66 -28.63
N VAL A 15 -22.36 -11.91 -29.62
CA VAL A 15 -23.75 -11.87 -30.07
C VAL A 15 -23.79 -12.17 -31.57
N TYR A 16 -24.90 -12.72 -32.05
CA TYR A 16 -25.09 -12.96 -33.48
C TYR A 16 -25.98 -11.87 -34.06
N CYS A 17 -25.50 -11.23 -35.12
CA CYS A 17 -26.24 -10.19 -35.85
C CYS A 17 -26.70 -10.75 -37.20
N ASP A 18 -28.00 -10.59 -37.46
CA ASP A 18 -28.61 -10.92 -38.74
C ASP A 18 -28.66 -9.66 -39.62
N PHE A 19 -28.04 -9.72 -40.80
CA PHE A 19 -28.09 -8.67 -41.80
C PHE A 19 -28.91 -9.11 -43.01
N ASN A 20 -29.91 -8.31 -43.38
CA ASN A 20 -30.67 -8.50 -44.60
C ASN A 20 -30.02 -7.70 -45.73
N ILE A 21 -29.45 -8.40 -46.71
CA ILE A 21 -28.88 -7.77 -47.92
C ILE A 21 -29.89 -7.97 -49.05
N ILE A 22 -30.37 -6.85 -49.60
CA ILE A 22 -31.30 -6.85 -50.74
C ILE A 22 -30.45 -6.86 -52.02
N LYS A 23 -30.39 -7.99 -52.71
CA LYS A 23 -29.97 -8.05 -54.11
C LYS A 23 -31.21 -7.83 -54.98
N ILE A 24 -31.07 -7.23 -56.16
CA ILE A 24 -32.17 -7.00 -57.10
C ILE A 24 -32.94 -8.32 -57.28
N GLY A 25 -34.14 -8.42 -56.70
CA GLY A 25 -35.04 -9.56 -56.81
C GLY A 25 -35.19 -10.49 -55.59
N GLN A 26 -34.22 -10.63 -54.69
CA GLN A 26 -34.34 -11.56 -53.54
C GLN A 26 -33.62 -11.06 -52.27
N PRO A 27 -34.32 -10.91 -51.13
CA PRO A 27 -33.68 -10.66 -49.84
C PRO A 27 -33.07 -11.96 -49.30
N THR A 28 -31.76 -11.96 -49.04
CA THR A 28 -31.04 -13.07 -48.41
C THR A 28 -30.55 -12.66 -47.02
N LEU A 29 -30.81 -13.50 -46.01
CA LEU A 29 -30.41 -13.26 -44.63
C LEU A 29 -29.01 -13.84 -44.38
N TYR A 30 -28.09 -13.00 -43.93
CA TYR A 30 -26.74 -13.38 -43.51
C TYR A 30 -26.61 -13.27 -42.00
N THR A 31 -26.03 -14.28 -41.36
CA THR A 31 -25.78 -14.28 -39.91
C THR A 31 -24.28 -14.19 -39.67
N VAL A 32 -23.85 -13.26 -38.82
CA VAL A 32 -22.42 -13.11 -38.46
C VAL A 32 -22.27 -13.05 -36.94
N GLN A 33 -21.10 -13.48 -36.46
CA GLN A 33 -20.75 -13.37 -35.05
C GLN A 33 -20.09 -12.03 -34.77
N CYS A 34 -20.72 -11.21 -33.94
CA CYS A 34 -20.16 -9.96 -33.43
C CYS A 34 -19.56 -10.19 -32.04
N LEU A 35 -18.35 -9.70 -31.83
CA LEU A 35 -17.69 -9.70 -30.53
C LEU A 35 -17.87 -8.33 -29.89
N LEU A 36 -18.10 -8.28 -28.58
CA LEU A 36 -18.14 -7.05 -27.81
C LEU A 36 -16.75 -6.84 -27.17
N PRO A 37 -15.82 -6.14 -27.86
CA PRO A 37 -14.42 -6.05 -27.44
C PRO A 37 -14.26 -5.40 -26.05
N MET A 38 -15.24 -4.59 -25.63
CA MET A 38 -15.25 -3.93 -24.32
C MET A 38 -15.23 -4.91 -23.15
N ASN A 39 -15.96 -6.03 -23.21
CA ASN A 39 -16.04 -6.95 -22.07
C ASN A 39 -14.76 -7.79 -21.92
N VAL A 40 -14.18 -8.21 -23.04
CA VAL A 40 -12.91 -8.95 -23.06
C VAL A 40 -11.74 -8.06 -22.63
N PHE A 41 -11.75 -6.79 -23.03
CA PHE A 41 -10.75 -5.81 -22.60
C PHE A 41 -10.78 -5.60 -21.08
N ASN A 42 -11.99 -5.53 -20.52
CA ASN A 42 -12.22 -5.39 -19.10
C ASN A 42 -11.65 -6.56 -18.29
N GLU A 43 -11.88 -7.80 -18.74
CA GLU A 43 -11.38 -9.01 -18.10
C GLU A 43 -9.84 -9.05 -18.02
N LYS A 44 -9.15 -8.63 -19.09
CA LYS A 44 -7.69 -8.68 -19.14
C LYS A 44 -7.03 -7.56 -18.33
N ILE A 45 -7.57 -6.34 -18.38
CA ILE A 45 -7.06 -5.21 -17.59
C ILE A 45 -7.30 -5.40 -16.10
N PHE A 46 -8.49 -5.86 -15.70
CA PHE A 46 -8.75 -6.10 -14.28
C PHE A 46 -7.84 -7.16 -13.69
N THR A 47 -7.52 -8.21 -14.47
CA THR A 47 -6.57 -9.24 -14.03
C THR A 47 -5.17 -8.65 -13.80
N ILE A 48 -4.66 -7.84 -14.74
CA ILE A 48 -3.34 -7.21 -14.61
C ILE A 48 -3.30 -6.23 -13.43
N ILE A 49 -4.32 -5.37 -13.30
CA ILE A 49 -4.44 -4.42 -12.19
C ILE A 49 -4.53 -5.15 -10.86
N TRP A 50 -5.26 -6.27 -10.79
CA TRP A 50 -5.38 -7.05 -9.57
C TRP A 50 -4.02 -7.58 -9.09
N PHE A 51 -3.22 -8.19 -9.98
CA PHE A 51 -1.87 -8.64 -9.63
C PHE A 51 -0.96 -7.47 -9.21
N TRP A 52 -1.06 -6.33 -9.90
CA TRP A 52 -0.32 -5.13 -9.55
C TRP A 52 -0.68 -4.59 -8.15
N LEU A 53 -1.97 -4.54 -7.81
CA LEU A 53 -2.45 -4.11 -6.49
C LEU A 53 -2.03 -5.07 -5.38
N VAL A 54 -2.03 -6.38 -5.63
CA VAL A 54 -1.50 -7.37 -4.69
C VAL A 54 -0.01 -7.14 -4.45
N PHE A 55 0.78 -6.91 -5.50
CA PHE A 55 2.21 -6.60 -5.37
C PHE A 55 2.44 -5.31 -4.56
N LEU A 56 1.71 -4.22 -4.88
CA LEU A 56 1.79 -2.97 -4.14
C LEU A 56 1.39 -3.14 -2.66
N THR A 57 0.40 -3.97 -2.38
CA THR A 57 -0.03 -4.23 -1.00
C THR A 57 1.04 -5.00 -0.22
N LEU A 58 1.69 -5.98 -0.83
CA LEU A 58 2.78 -6.73 -0.20
C LEU A 58 4.01 -5.85 0.09
N THR A 59 4.37 -4.96 -0.83
CA THR A 59 5.50 -4.04 -0.61
C THR A 59 5.19 -3.00 0.48
N ASN A 60 3.99 -2.45 0.49
CA ASN A 60 3.53 -1.53 1.54
C ASN A 60 3.47 -2.23 2.91
N LEU A 61 2.92 -3.46 2.97
CA LEU A 61 2.85 -4.22 4.21
C LEU A 61 4.23 -4.48 4.81
N LYS A 62 5.23 -4.83 3.99
CA LYS A 62 6.62 -4.98 4.43
C LYS A 62 7.19 -3.67 4.97
N SER A 63 6.97 -2.56 4.28
CA SER A 63 7.45 -1.23 4.69
C SER A 63 6.84 -0.81 6.05
N VAL A 64 5.54 -1.01 6.22
CA VAL A 64 4.83 -0.72 7.47
C VAL A 64 5.32 -1.63 8.59
N LEU A 65 5.48 -2.93 8.34
CA LEU A 65 5.96 -3.89 9.33
C LEU A 65 7.37 -3.53 9.83
N LEU A 66 8.30 -3.25 8.91
CA LEU A 66 9.66 -2.81 9.26
C LEU A 66 9.63 -1.51 10.07
N THR A 67 8.78 -0.57 9.69
CA THR A 67 8.62 0.69 10.42
C THR A 67 8.09 0.45 11.84
N ILE A 68 7.09 -0.40 12.01
CA ILE A 68 6.55 -0.75 13.34
C ILE A 68 7.61 -1.43 14.20
N LEU A 69 8.30 -2.44 13.65
CA LEU A 69 9.36 -3.15 14.37
C LEU A 69 10.50 -2.20 14.79
N ARG A 70 10.93 -1.30 13.90
CA ARG A 70 11.95 -0.29 14.21
C ARG A 70 11.49 0.66 15.32
N ASN A 71 10.23 1.09 15.29
CA ASN A 71 9.67 1.96 16.32
C ASN A 71 9.56 1.26 17.68
N LEU A 72 9.12 0.00 17.72
CA LEU A 72 9.04 -0.79 18.94
C LEU A 72 10.44 -1.05 19.54
N TYR A 73 11.41 -1.39 18.69
CA TYR A 73 12.80 -1.57 19.11
C TYR A 73 13.39 -0.27 19.67
N SER A 74 13.22 0.85 18.95
CA SER A 74 13.69 2.17 19.38
C SER A 74 13.06 2.61 20.71
N LYS A 75 11.74 2.38 20.91
CA LYS A 75 11.07 2.63 22.18
C LYS A 75 11.65 1.77 23.30
N ARG A 76 11.89 0.47 23.07
CA ARG A 76 12.47 -0.45 24.06
C ARG A 76 13.89 -0.03 24.47
N GLU A 77 14.73 0.35 23.51
CA GLU A 77 16.09 0.84 23.75
C GLU A 77 16.10 2.17 24.52
N ARG A 78 15.23 3.12 24.15
CA ARG A 78 15.08 4.38 24.90
C ARG A 78 14.61 4.13 26.34
N PHE A 79 13.65 3.23 26.55
CA PHE A 79 13.17 2.89 27.89
C PHE A 79 14.24 2.23 28.75
N LYS A 80 15.01 1.28 28.18
CA LYS A 80 16.17 0.69 28.85
C LYS A 80 17.22 1.73 29.25
N ARG A 81 17.58 2.64 28.33
CA ARG A 81 18.49 3.74 28.63
C ARG A 81 17.99 4.60 29.78
N HIS A 82 16.71 4.98 29.79
CA HIS A 82 16.15 5.76 30.90
C HIS A 82 16.27 5.05 32.25
N ILE A 83 15.97 3.75 32.31
CA ILE A 83 16.11 2.97 33.55
C ILE A 83 17.58 2.88 33.97
N LEU A 84 18.49 2.60 33.02
CA LEU A 84 19.91 2.47 33.31
C LEU A 84 20.53 3.79 33.80
N VAL A 85 20.15 4.91 33.18
CA VAL A 85 20.54 6.25 33.65
C VAL A 85 19.97 6.53 35.04
N LYS A 86 18.69 6.25 35.29
CA LYS A 86 18.10 6.42 36.62
C LYS A 86 18.83 5.59 37.68
N ARG A 87 19.17 4.34 37.35
CA ARG A 87 19.91 3.45 38.24
C ARG A 87 21.32 3.95 38.49
N PHE A 88 22.02 4.40 37.45
CA PHE A 88 23.34 5.01 37.59
C PHE A 88 23.31 6.25 38.50
N VAL A 89 22.32 7.13 38.31
CA VAL A 89 22.15 8.32 39.15
C VAL A 89 21.92 7.94 40.61
N PHE A 90 21.11 6.91 40.88
CA PHE A 90 20.76 6.53 42.25
C PHE A 90 21.83 5.69 42.95
N ASP A 91 22.42 4.71 42.26
CA ASP A 91 23.35 3.73 42.84
C ASP A 91 24.81 4.22 42.84
N TYR A 92 25.22 5.00 41.82
CA TYR A 92 26.63 5.41 41.64
C TYR A 92 26.86 6.90 41.87
N LEU A 93 25.97 7.76 41.34
CA LEU A 93 26.19 9.20 41.37
C LEU A 93 25.75 9.82 42.71
N SER A 94 24.68 9.29 43.32
CA SER A 94 24.10 9.77 44.59
C SER A 94 23.82 11.29 44.62
N ALA A 95 23.32 11.81 45.74
CA ALA A 95 22.97 13.24 45.86
C ALA A 95 24.19 14.17 45.65
N ASP A 96 25.36 13.75 46.12
CA ASP A 96 26.60 14.53 46.06
C ASP A 96 27.13 14.65 44.61
N GLY A 97 27.07 13.58 43.82
CA GLY A 97 27.46 13.63 42.41
C GLY A 97 26.48 14.42 41.54
N ILE A 98 25.19 14.44 41.90
CA ILE A 98 24.19 15.32 41.25
C ILE A 98 24.51 16.79 41.54
N LEU A 99 24.95 17.12 42.75
CA LEU A 99 25.35 18.48 43.13
C LEU A 99 26.58 18.94 42.34
N ILE A 100 27.59 18.08 42.21
CA ILE A 100 28.78 18.37 41.41
C ILE A 100 28.42 18.54 39.92
N LEU A 101 27.57 17.67 39.36
CA LEU A 101 27.13 17.80 37.97
C LEU A 101 26.32 19.08 37.71
N ARG A 102 25.49 19.51 38.66
CA ARG A 102 24.79 20.79 38.57
C ARG A 102 25.76 21.96 38.63
N LEU A 103 26.74 21.92 39.53
CA LEU A 103 27.77 22.95 39.63
C LEU A 103 28.60 23.04 38.34
N ILE A 104 28.99 21.90 37.75
CA ILE A 104 29.69 21.85 36.46
C ILE A 104 28.80 22.40 35.33
N SER A 105 27.52 22.03 35.29
CA SER A 105 26.59 22.51 34.26
C SER A 105 26.37 24.03 34.33
N GLU A 106 26.31 24.61 35.53
CA GLU A 106 26.19 26.07 35.70
C GLU A 106 27.48 26.78 35.26
N ASN A 107 28.66 26.26 35.61
CA ASN A 107 29.94 26.86 35.24
C ASN A 107 30.27 26.74 33.73
N ILE A 108 29.85 25.66 33.06
CA ILE A 108 30.03 25.51 31.60
C ILE A 108 29.13 26.49 30.82
N SER A 109 27.99 26.88 31.40
CA SER A 109 27.05 27.81 30.77
C SER A 109 27.66 29.22 30.64
N ASP A 110 28.35 29.68 31.69
CA ASP A 110 29.06 30.97 31.66
C ASP A 110 30.24 30.94 30.68
N LEU A 111 30.97 29.82 30.59
CA LEU A 111 32.08 29.64 29.65
C LEU A 111 31.65 29.78 28.18
N LEU A 112 30.44 29.30 27.85
CA LEU A 112 29.83 29.43 26.52
C LEU A 112 29.32 30.84 26.20
N THR A 113 29.14 31.70 27.21
CA THR A 113 28.72 33.12 27.02
C THR A 113 29.88 34.10 27.02
N SER A 114 31.08 33.67 27.44
CA SER A 114 32.31 34.45 27.42
C SER A 114 33.13 34.31 26.13
N GLU A 115 32.59 33.66 25.10
CA GLU A 115 33.16 33.55 23.75
C GLU A 115 32.30 34.31 22.71
#